data_AF-A0A7T5RNV3-F1
#
_entry.id   AF-A0A7T5RNV3-F1
#
_cell.length_a   1.000
_cell.length_b   1.000
_cell.length_c   1.000
_cell.angle_alpha   90.00
_cell.angle_beta   90.00
_cell.angle_gamma   90.00
#
_symmetry.space_group_name_H-M   'P 1'
#
loop_
_entity.id
_entity.type
_entity.pdbx_description
1 polymer ?
#
loop_
_entity_poly.entity_id
_entity_poly.type
_entity_poly.pdbx_seq_one_letter_code
_entity_poly.pdbx_strand_id
1 'polypeptide(L)' 'MQLNQAALDEFKNLYAKQYRVKLTDQQALEYGTRLITFVKAVCGENLPKVSQNKLILTNQKDIIKLTTG' A
#
# COMPACT_ATOMS: atom_id res chain seq x y z
N MET A 1 -9.83 -15.06 3.36
CA MET A 1 -9.36 -13.75 2.87
C MET A 1 -9.01 -13.91 1.40
N GLN A 2 -9.74 -13.28 0.48
CA GLN A 2 -9.34 -13.28 -0.93
C GLN A 2 -8.16 -12.32 -1.09
N LEU A 3 -6.99 -12.86 -1.45
CA LEU A 3 -5.81 -12.08 -1.76
C LEU A 3 -6.10 -11.30 -3.05
N ASN A 4 -5.97 -9.98 -3.04
CA ASN A 4 -6.05 -9.21 -4.28
C ASN A 4 -4.73 -9.41 -5.04
N GLN A 5 -4.75 -10.34 -6.01
CA GLN A 5 -3.57 -10.71 -6.80
C GLN A 5 -2.94 -9.50 -7.51
N ALA A 6 -3.76 -8.55 -7.98
CA ALA A 6 -3.28 -7.33 -8.63
C ALA A 6 -2.44 -6.46 -7.67
N ALA A 7 -2.87 -6.32 -6.41
CA ALA A 7 -2.12 -5.58 -5.41
C ALA A 7 -0.80 -6.29 -5.03
N LEU A 8 -0.81 -7.62 -5.01
CA LEU A 8 0.41 -8.40 -4.75
C LEU A 8 1.43 -8.22 -5.88
N ASP A 9 0.99 -8.27 -7.13
CA ASP A 9 1.87 -8.09 -8.29
C ASP A 9 2.39 -6.65 -8.41
N GLU A 10 1.56 -5.66 -8.09
CA GLU A 10 1.99 -4.27 -7.99
C GLU A 10 3.06 -4.09 -6.90
N PHE A 11 2.88 -4.69 -5.72
CA PHE A 11 3.88 -4.66 -4.66
C PHE A 11 5.21 -5.29 -5.09
N LYS A 12 5.19 -6.47 -5.73
CA LYS A 12 6.41 -7.11 -6.27
C LYS A 12 7.11 -6.21 -7.29
N ASN A 13 6.36 -5.58 -8.19
CA ASN A 13 6.89 -4.69 -9.22
C ASN A 13 7.55 -3.44 -8.62
N LEU A 14 6.92 -2.81 -7.64
CA LEU A 14 7.49 -1.66 -6.93
C LEU A 14 8.77 -2.04 -6.20
N TYR A 15 8.79 -3.17 -5.51
CA TYR A 15 9.97 -3.68 -4.82
C TYR A 15 11.12 -3.95 -5.80
N ALA A 16 10.83 -4.61 -6.93
CA ALA A 16 11.82 -4.88 -7.97
C ALA A 16 12.35 -3.60 -8.63
N LYS A 17 11.51 -2.58 -8.82
CA LYS A 17 11.95 -1.28 -9.36
C LYS A 17 12.92 -0.57 -8.42
N GLN A 18 12.64 -0.59 -7.12
CA GLN A 18 13.44 0.12 -6.12
C GLN A 18 14.74 -0.62 -5.77
N TYR A 19 14.66 -1.92 -5.52
CA TYR A 19 15.77 -2.71 -4.97
C TYR A 19 16.44 -3.62 -6.00
N ARG A 20 15.92 -3.67 -7.25
CA ARG A 20 16.39 -4.56 -8.32
C ARG A 20 16.33 -6.06 -7.96
N VAL A 21 15.52 -6.42 -6.97
CA VAL A 21 15.29 -7.80 -6.51
C VAL A 21 13.86 -8.23 -6.83
N LYS A 22 13.69 -9.40 -7.43
CA LYS A 22 12.36 -10.00 -7.66
C LYS A 22 11.95 -10.83 -6.45
N LEU A 23 10.76 -10.58 -5.92
CA LEU A 23 10.19 -11.32 -4.80
C LEU A 23 9.37 -12.51 -5.29
N THR A 24 9.42 -13.61 -4.54
CA THR A 24 8.42 -14.68 -4.64
C THR A 24 7.11 -14.25 -3.98
N ASP A 25 6.02 -14.94 -4.30
CA ASP A 25 4.70 -14.72 -3.69
C ASP A 25 4.73 -14.84 -2.16
N GLN A 26 5.47 -15.81 -1.65
CA GLN A 26 5.65 -16.01 -0.21
C GLN A 26 6.41 -14.85 0.44
N GLN A 27 7.49 -14.38 -0.18
CA GLN A 27 8.25 -13.22 0.32
C GLN A 27 7.41 -11.94 0.26
N ALA A 28 6.67 -11.74 -0.83
CA ALA A 28 5.78 -10.59 -0.99
C ALA A 28 4.71 -10.56 0.10
N LEU A 29 4.12 -11.71 0.42
CA LEU A 29 3.15 -11.84 1.51
C LEU A 29 3.76 -11.56 2.88
N GLU A 30 4.93 -12.12 3.17
CA GLU A 30 5.62 -11.91 4.44
C GLU A 30 5.99 -10.44 4.64
N TYR A 31 6.59 -9.81 3.63
CA TYR A 31 7.01 -8.41 3.69
C TYR A 31 5.82 -7.47 3.75
N GLY A 32 4.77 -7.72 2.96
CA GLY A 32 3.54 -6.96 3.01
C GLY A 32 2.87 -7.04 4.39
N THR A 33 2.86 -8.22 5.00
CA THR A 33 2.31 -8.42 6.35
C THR A 33 3.11 -7.61 7.39
N ARG A 34 4.44 -7.67 7.33
CA ARG A 34 5.30 -6.88 8.23
C ARG A 34 5.10 -5.37 8.03
N LEU A 35 4.97 -4.92 6.77
CA LEU A 35 4.71 -3.52 6.44
C LEU A 35 3.38 -3.05 7.06
N ILE A 36 2.31 -3.84 6.93
CA ILE A 36 1.02 -3.51 7.53
C ILE A 36 1.14 -3.42 9.06
N THR A 37 1.88 -4.32 9.70
CA THR A 37 2.14 -4.27 11.14
C THR A 37 2.86 -2.98 11.54
N PHE A 38 3.89 -2.57 10.79
CA PHE A 38 4.59 -1.32 11.05
C PHE A 38 3.69 -0.10 10.85
N VAL A 39 2.92 -0.05 9.76
CA VAL A 39 1.99 1.06 9.52
C VAL A 39 0.94 1.13 10.63
N LYS A 40 0.43 -0.01 11.11
CA LYS A 40 -0.47 -0.05 12.28
C LYS A 40 0.19 0.45 13.56
N ALA A 41 1.43 0.05 13.82
CA ALA A 41 2.16 0.50 15.01
C ALA A 41 2.47 2.00 14.97
N VAL A 42 2.81 2.55 13.80
CA VAL A 42 3.20 3.96 13.63
C VAL A 42 1.98 4.88 13.51
N CYS A 43 0.96 4.49 12.75
CA CYS A 43 -0.20 5.33 12.47
C CYS A 43 -1.37 5.08 13.45
N GLY A 44 -1.39 3.96 14.18
CA GLY A 44 -2.39 3.66 15.20
C GLY A 44 -3.83 3.83 14.70
N GLU A 45 -4.63 4.60 15.44
CA GLU A 45 -6.04 4.91 15.14
C GLU A 45 -6.24 5.84 13.93
N ASN A 46 -5.17 6.46 13.41
CA ASN A 46 -5.23 7.39 12.27
C ASN A 46 -5.11 6.71 10.90
N LEU A 47 -5.14 5.37 10.87
CA LEU A 47 -5.13 4.62 9.62
C LEU A 47 -6.42 4.90 8.83
N PRO A 48 -6.34 5.43 7.59
CA PRO A 48 -7.52 5.54 6.75
C PRO A 48 -8.12 4.16 6.59
N LYS A 49 -9.40 4.02 6.97
CA LYS A 49 -10.14 2.77 6.76
C LYS A 49 -10.06 2.45 5.27
N VAL A 50 -9.59 1.25 4.95
CA VAL A 50 -9.51 0.78 3.57
C VAL A 50 -10.94 0.49 3.10
N SER A 51 -11.66 1.54 2.72
CA SER A 51 -12.89 1.40 1.95
C SER A 51 -12.49 0.73 0.62
N GLN A 52 -13.27 -0.26 0.16
CA GLN A 52 -13.01 -1.03 -1.06
C GLN A 52 -12.98 -0.19 -2.37
N ASN A 53 -12.88 1.14 -2.26
CA ASN A 53 -12.78 2.06 -3.35
C ASN A 53 -11.52 2.91 -3.16
N LYS A 54 -10.47 2.57 -3.93
CA LYS A 54 -9.26 3.37 -4.20
C LYS A 54 -8.54 3.91 -2.95
N LEU A 55 -7.47 3.22 -2.53
CA LEU A 55 -6.48 3.78 -1.61
C LEU A 55 -5.84 5.02 -2.24
N ILE A 56 -6.35 6.21 -1.90
CA ILE A 56 -5.64 7.46 -2.13
C ILE A 56 -4.81 7.73 -0.88
N LEU A 57 -3.52 7.39 -0.93
CA LEU A 57 -2.54 7.81 0.06
C LEU A 57 -2.22 9.30 -0.21
N THR A 58 -3.05 10.21 0.30
CA THR A 58 -2.68 11.63 0.31
C THR A 58 -1.69 11.88 1.43
N ASN A 59 -0.41 12.05 1.09
CA ASN A 59 0.54 12.73 1.95
C ASN A 59 -0.03 14.13 2.23
N GLN A 60 -0.26 14.47 3.49
CA GLN A 60 -0.80 15.76 3.95
C GLN A 60 0.17 16.94 3.71
N LYS A 61 0.53 17.23 2.45
CA LYS A 61 1.20 18.50 2.08
C LYS A 61 0.71 19.18 0.81
N ASP A 62 -0.19 18.59 0.03
CA ASP A 62 -0.75 19.30 -1.13
C ASP A 62 -2.27 19.15 -1.19
N ILE A 63 -2.97 20.16 -0.68
CA ILE A 63 -4.40 20.37 -0.92
C ILE A 63 -4.52 20.87 -2.37
N ILE A 64 -4.56 19.96 -3.33
CA ILE A 64 -5.04 20.32 -4.67
C ILE A 64 -6.57 20.40 -4.59
N LYS A 65 -7.09 21.62 -4.45
CA LYS A 65 -8.50 21.92 -4.65
C LYS A 65 -8.88 21.57 -6.10
N LEU A 66 -9.66 20.52 -6.27
CA LEU A 66 -10.39 20.29 -7.53
C LEU A 66 -11.77 20.92 -7.37
N THR A 67 -11.92 22.16 -7.85
CA THR A 67 -13.21 22.76 -8.16
C THR A 67 -13.75 22.12 -9.43
N THR A 68 -14.92 21.49 -9.34
CA THR A 68 -15.70 21.03 -10.49
C THR A 68 -16.50 22.21 -11.06
N GLY A 69 -16.23 22.55 -12.31
CA GLY A 69 -17.16 23.25 -13.21
C GLY A 69 -17.70 22.27 -14.23
#